data_AF-A0A8T4DQ31-F1
#
_entry.id   AF-A0A8T4DQ31-F1
#
_cell.length_a   1.000
_cell.length_b   1.000
_cell.length_c   1.000
_cell.angle_alpha   90.00
_cell.angle_beta   90.00
_cell.angle_gamma   90.00
#
_symmetry.space_group_name_H-M   'P 1'
#
loop_
_entity.id
_entity.type
_entity.pdbx_description
1 polymer ?
#
loop_
_entity_poly.entity_id
_entity_poly.type
_entity_poly.pdbx_seq_one_letter_code
_entity_poly.pdbx_strand_id
1 'polypeptide(L)'
;MKILIGCPTHKIYKPLLAEYLDCAKKLERPGFEIDVVLVDNSEDDEYLETIKASGITALKGPWSESAKERIVLSREMLRQRCLDAGYDYFFSLEQDVMVKPDTLKRLLGHDMPIVSAYYGDNTPLVVKDSQTGKTRQVILNIPLIYLQTRPGYIKRANAHEVLHKGLIEIGAAGIGCMLIRRDVLEKVPFRLNPGKGFDDVLFCKEAKAAGYKICVDSDVILEHRHRDWKEMGIKR
;
A
#
# COMPACT_ATOMS: atom_id res chain seq x y z
N MET A 1 7.48 4.00 21.00
CA MET A 1 7.56 3.94 19.52
C MET A 1 6.34 4.61 18.95
N LYS A 2 6.53 5.57 18.04
CA LYS A 2 5.49 6.39 17.44
C LYS A 2 5.32 6.04 15.97
N ILE A 3 4.10 5.69 15.56
CA ILE A 3 3.79 5.18 14.22
C ILE A 3 2.69 6.05 13.59
N LEU A 4 2.94 6.53 12.37
CA LEU A 4 1.90 7.14 11.55
C LEU A 4 1.28 6.07 10.66
N ILE A 5 -0.01 5.81 10.80
CA ILE A 5 -0.79 5.08 9.81
C ILE A 5 -1.40 6.11 8.87
N GLY A 6 -1.26 5.92 7.57
CA GLY A 6 -1.92 6.81 6.63
C GLY A 6 -1.82 6.41 5.18
N CYS A 7 -2.66 7.03 4.37
CA CYS A 7 -2.62 6.91 2.92
C CYS A 7 -3.25 8.12 2.23
N PRO A 8 -2.93 8.35 0.95
CA PRO A 8 -3.81 9.10 0.06
C PRO A 8 -5.19 8.43 0.00
N THR A 9 -6.25 9.21 -0.13
CA THR A 9 -7.59 8.68 -0.39
C THR A 9 -8.36 9.58 -1.35
N HIS A 10 -9.49 9.09 -1.86
CA HIS A 10 -10.34 9.76 -2.84
C HIS A 10 -11.80 9.33 -2.62
N LYS A 11 -12.77 10.16 -3.02
CA LYS A 11 -14.21 9.92 -2.78
C LYS A 11 -14.73 8.58 -3.26
N ILE A 12 -14.08 7.94 -4.24
CA ILE A 12 -14.42 6.59 -4.71
C ILE A 12 -14.28 5.51 -3.62
N TYR A 13 -13.47 5.78 -2.58
CA TYR A 13 -13.23 4.91 -1.45
C TYR A 13 -14.20 5.18 -0.29
N LYS A 14 -15.05 6.22 -0.35
CA LYS A 14 -16.06 6.53 0.69
C LYS A 14 -16.82 5.30 1.21
N PRO A 15 -17.27 4.34 0.37
CA PRO A 15 -17.94 3.13 0.84
C PRO A 15 -17.09 2.20 1.71
N LEU A 16 -15.75 2.27 1.62
CA LEU A 16 -14.82 1.43 2.37
C LEU A 16 -14.35 2.09 3.68
N LEU A 17 -14.69 3.36 3.92
CA LEU A 17 -14.17 4.11 5.07
C LEU A 17 -14.50 3.45 6.41
N ALA A 18 -15.75 3.06 6.63
CA ALA A 18 -16.18 2.48 7.90
C ALA A 18 -15.41 1.20 8.24
N GLU A 19 -15.20 0.35 7.24
CA GLU A 19 -14.49 -0.92 7.41
C GLU A 19 -12.98 -0.76 7.55
N TYR A 20 -12.39 0.13 6.76
CA TYR A 20 -10.99 0.53 6.92
C TYR A 20 -10.70 0.97 8.37
N LEU A 21 -11.58 1.82 8.91
CA LEU A 21 -11.44 2.32 10.28
C LEU A 21 -11.64 1.23 11.33
N ASP A 22 -12.55 0.29 11.11
CA ASP A 22 -12.74 -0.86 11.99
C ASP A 22 -11.48 -1.75 12.03
N CYS A 23 -10.91 -2.08 10.88
CA CYS A 23 -9.65 -2.81 10.79
C CYS A 23 -8.47 -2.06 11.45
N ALA A 24 -8.32 -0.75 11.16
CA ALA A 24 -7.25 0.06 11.73
C ALA A 24 -7.37 0.21 13.26
N LYS A 25 -8.60 0.30 13.80
CA LYS A 25 -8.84 0.34 15.25
C LYS A 25 -8.50 -0.99 15.95
N LYS A 26 -8.70 -2.12 15.26
CA LYS A 26 -8.45 -3.47 15.80
C LYS A 26 -6.99 -3.91 15.76
N LEU A 27 -6.10 -3.18 15.08
CA LEU A 27 -4.66 -3.45 15.11
C LEU A 27 -4.15 -3.52 16.56
N GLU A 28 -3.37 -4.54 16.88
CA GLU A 28 -2.71 -4.70 18.18
C GLU A 28 -1.68 -3.58 18.39
N ARG A 29 -1.76 -2.85 19.52
CA ARG A 29 -0.93 -1.65 19.81
C ARG A 29 -0.15 -1.72 21.13
N PRO A 30 0.59 -2.80 21.43
CA PRO A 30 1.27 -2.91 22.74
C PRO A 30 2.38 -1.86 22.90
N GLY A 31 2.08 -0.75 23.59
CA GLY A 31 3.04 0.32 23.86
C GLY A 31 3.38 1.21 22.66
N PHE A 32 2.51 1.27 21.65
CA PHE A 32 2.69 2.09 20.45
C PHE A 32 1.82 3.35 20.52
N GLU A 33 2.41 4.51 20.25
CA GLU A 33 1.67 5.73 19.96
C GLU A 33 1.29 5.71 18.48
N ILE A 34 0.01 5.62 18.17
CA ILE A 34 -0.48 5.49 16.80
C ILE A 34 -1.41 6.63 16.44
N ASP A 35 -1.04 7.36 15.41
CA ASP A 35 -1.91 8.32 14.74
C ASP A 35 -2.39 7.75 13.41
N VAL A 36 -3.64 8.06 13.04
CA VAL A 36 -4.21 7.71 11.75
C VAL A 36 -4.50 9.01 11.00
N VAL A 37 -3.92 9.18 9.81
CA VAL A 37 -4.09 10.36 8.98
C VAL A 37 -4.39 9.95 7.54
N LEU A 38 -5.53 10.41 7.02
CA LEU A 38 -5.87 10.26 5.61
C LEU A 38 -5.66 11.59 4.87
N VAL A 39 -5.14 11.53 3.65
CA VAL A 39 -4.99 12.71 2.79
C VAL A 39 -5.98 12.59 1.64
N ASP A 40 -7.12 13.26 1.74
CA ASP A 40 -8.14 13.26 0.69
C ASP A 40 -7.68 14.11 -0.49
N ASN A 41 -7.58 13.47 -1.66
CA ASN A 41 -7.18 14.09 -2.91
C ASN A 41 -8.33 14.18 -3.92
N SER A 42 -9.58 14.12 -3.44
CA SER A 42 -10.77 14.50 -4.21
C SER A 42 -10.73 15.97 -4.59
N GLU A 43 -11.45 16.34 -5.65
CA GLU A 43 -11.53 17.72 -6.13
C GLU A 43 -12.20 18.62 -5.09
N ASP A 44 -13.40 18.23 -4.69
CA ASP A 44 -14.20 18.85 -3.64
C ASP A 44 -13.84 18.32 -2.24
N ASP A 45 -14.40 18.95 -1.20
CA ASP A 45 -14.15 18.62 0.21
C ASP A 45 -15.24 17.74 0.84
N GLU A 46 -16.23 17.26 0.07
CA GLU A 46 -17.34 16.47 0.63
C GLU A 46 -16.82 15.21 1.33
N TYR A 47 -15.85 14.56 0.70
CA TYR A 47 -15.27 13.36 1.27
C TYR A 47 -14.33 13.66 2.44
N LEU A 48 -13.53 14.71 2.36
CA LEU A 48 -12.73 15.23 3.47
C LEU A 48 -13.58 15.43 4.74
N GLU A 49 -14.73 16.11 4.62
CA GLU A 49 -15.63 16.34 5.75
C GLU A 49 -16.26 15.04 6.25
N THR A 50 -16.56 14.09 5.37
CA THR A 50 -17.00 12.74 5.76
C THR A 50 -15.94 12.03 6.62
N ILE A 51 -14.66 12.13 6.25
CA ILE A 51 -13.57 11.51 7.02
C ILE A 51 -13.42 12.19 8.38
N LYS A 52 -13.44 13.53 8.44
CA LYS A 52 -13.35 14.27 9.71
C LYS A 52 -14.49 13.90 10.67
N ALA A 53 -15.72 13.77 10.15
CA ALA A 53 -16.87 13.36 10.93
C ALA A 53 -16.76 11.95 11.53
N SER A 54 -15.87 11.10 11.01
CA SER A 54 -15.58 9.77 11.58
C SER A 54 -14.65 9.80 12.80
N GLY A 55 -14.13 10.98 13.16
CA GLY A 55 -13.23 11.17 14.30
C GLY A 55 -11.74 10.90 14.01
N ILE A 56 -11.36 10.87 12.73
CA ILE A 56 -9.98 10.65 12.29
C ILE A 56 -9.41 11.94 11.68
N THR A 57 -8.10 12.13 11.84
CA THR A 57 -7.41 13.27 11.21
C THR A 57 -7.43 13.11 9.70
N ALA A 58 -7.92 14.14 9.00
CA ALA A 58 -7.95 14.18 7.55
C ALA A 58 -7.36 15.50 7.05
N LEU A 59 -6.52 15.42 6.02
CA LEU A 59 -5.88 16.55 5.36
C LEU A 59 -6.36 16.64 3.91
N LYS A 60 -6.48 17.85 3.39
CA LYS A 60 -6.69 18.07 1.95
C LYS A 60 -5.36 17.93 1.22
N GLY A 61 -5.30 17.00 0.28
CA GLY A 61 -4.17 16.84 -0.63
C GLY A 61 -4.17 17.91 -1.73
N PRO A 62 -3.01 18.20 -2.34
CA PRO A 62 -2.95 19.10 -3.47
C PRO A 62 -3.74 18.54 -4.67
N TRP A 63 -4.52 19.41 -5.31
CA TRP A 63 -5.25 19.03 -6.52
C TRP A 63 -4.37 19.13 -7.76
N SER A 64 -4.51 18.14 -8.65
CA SER A 64 -3.96 18.08 -10.00
C SER A 64 -4.91 17.26 -10.85
N GLU A 65 -5.00 17.52 -12.16
CA GLU A 65 -5.77 16.68 -13.09
C GLU A 65 -5.23 15.23 -13.12
N SER A 66 -3.92 15.05 -12.89
CA SER A 66 -3.26 13.75 -12.86
C SER A 66 -3.48 13.04 -11.52
N ALA A 67 -4.24 11.95 -11.52
CA ALA A 67 -4.41 11.13 -10.32
C ALA A 67 -3.09 10.57 -9.78
N LYS A 68 -2.12 10.25 -10.66
CA LYS A 68 -0.78 9.82 -10.22
C LYS A 68 -0.07 10.91 -9.43
N GLU A 69 -0.16 12.15 -9.90
CA GLU A 69 0.43 13.29 -9.21
C GLU A 69 -0.26 13.56 -7.87
N ARG A 70 -1.59 13.51 -7.83
CA ARG A 70 -2.35 13.63 -6.57
C ARG A 70 -1.93 12.57 -5.55
N ILE A 71 -1.76 11.31 -5.95
CA ILE A 71 -1.31 10.23 -5.07
C ILE A 71 0.09 10.52 -4.52
N VAL A 72 1.04 10.87 -5.40
CA VAL A 72 2.43 11.17 -5.02
C VAL A 72 2.51 12.33 -4.04
N LEU A 73 1.83 13.44 -4.33
CA LEU A 73 1.83 14.64 -3.49
C LEU A 73 1.22 14.35 -2.11
N SER A 74 0.15 13.56 -2.05
CA SER A 74 -0.43 13.10 -0.79
C SER A 74 0.52 12.21 0.02
N ARG A 75 1.25 11.28 -0.62
CA ARG A 75 2.25 10.46 0.07
C ARG A 75 3.42 11.26 0.58
N GLU A 76 3.89 12.23 -0.21
CA GLU A 76 4.98 13.10 0.19
C GLU A 76 4.58 13.99 1.39
N MET A 77 3.32 14.44 1.44
CA MET A 77 2.77 15.13 2.61
C MET A 77 2.77 14.23 3.87
N LEU A 78 2.39 12.95 3.74
CA LEU A 78 2.45 11.98 4.83
C LEU A 78 3.90 11.70 5.26
N ARG A 79 4.83 11.58 4.31
CA ARG A 79 6.26 11.43 4.58
C ARG A 79 6.80 12.60 5.40
N GLN A 80 6.52 13.83 4.99
CA GLN A 80 6.98 15.01 5.71
C GLN A 80 6.38 15.09 7.12
N ARG A 81 5.09 14.77 7.27
CA ARG A 81 4.47 14.65 8.59
C ARG A 81 5.17 13.62 9.49
N CYS A 82 5.56 12.47 8.94
CA CYS A 82 6.36 11.48 9.67
C CYS A 82 7.66 12.09 10.24
N LEU A 83 8.38 12.84 9.40
CA LEU A 83 9.66 13.44 9.76
C LEU A 83 9.50 14.56 10.78
N ASP A 84 8.62 15.52 10.50
CA ASP A 84 8.40 16.74 11.27
C ASP A 84 7.88 16.45 12.68
N ALA A 85 6.98 15.48 12.81
CA ALA A 85 6.35 15.13 14.09
C ALA A 85 7.03 13.97 14.82
N GLY A 86 8.24 13.58 14.42
CA GLY A 86 9.06 12.66 15.20
C GLY A 86 8.61 11.19 15.17
N TYR A 87 7.95 10.72 14.10
CA TYR A 87 7.54 9.32 13.99
C TYR A 87 8.73 8.39 13.71
N ASP A 88 8.68 7.18 14.26
CA ASP A 88 9.68 6.12 14.06
C ASP A 88 9.40 5.29 12.80
N TYR A 89 8.11 5.17 12.44
CA TYR A 89 7.65 4.42 11.29
C TYR A 89 6.48 5.11 10.59
N PHE A 90 6.46 5.00 9.26
CA PHE A 90 5.27 5.21 8.44
C PHE A 90 4.69 3.85 8.06
N PHE A 91 3.47 3.57 8.49
CA PHE A 91 2.70 2.43 8.02
C PHE A 91 1.72 2.89 6.94
N SER A 92 2.13 2.77 5.69
CA SER A 92 1.26 3.03 4.55
C SER A 92 0.20 1.94 4.48
N LEU A 93 -1.04 2.33 4.78
CA LEU A 93 -2.20 1.44 4.80
C LEU A 93 -3.30 2.07 3.96
N GLU A 94 -3.42 1.63 2.70
CA GLU A 94 -4.38 2.13 1.74
C GLU A 94 -5.81 1.70 2.10
N GLN A 95 -6.78 2.55 1.77
CA GLN A 95 -8.16 2.38 2.22
C GLN A 95 -8.86 1.14 1.65
N ASP A 96 -8.32 0.56 0.58
CA ASP A 96 -8.82 -0.67 -0.04
C ASP A 96 -8.07 -1.94 0.40
N VAL A 97 -7.17 -1.87 1.38
CA VAL A 97 -6.46 -3.03 1.93
C VAL A 97 -6.95 -3.34 3.35
N MET A 98 -7.52 -4.53 3.56
CA MET A 98 -8.10 -4.90 4.84
C MET A 98 -7.09 -5.69 5.69
N VAL A 99 -6.61 -5.07 6.77
CA VAL A 99 -5.61 -5.65 7.69
C VAL A 99 -6.22 -6.54 8.76
N LYS A 100 -5.41 -7.47 9.27
CA LYS A 100 -5.73 -8.31 10.44
C LYS A 100 -5.19 -7.65 11.72
N PRO A 101 -5.75 -7.95 12.91
CA PRO A 101 -5.31 -7.36 14.17
C PRO A 101 -3.80 -7.47 14.42
N ASP A 102 -3.20 -8.61 14.07
CA ASP A 102 -1.79 -8.90 14.30
C ASP A 102 -0.85 -8.34 13.21
N THR A 103 -1.38 -7.81 12.10
CA THR A 103 -0.58 -7.39 10.93
C THR A 103 0.54 -6.41 11.31
N LEU A 104 0.22 -5.30 11.98
CA LEU A 104 1.23 -4.29 12.32
C LEU A 104 2.32 -4.84 13.25
N LYS A 105 1.92 -5.54 14.31
CA LYS A 105 2.83 -6.18 15.26
C LYS A 105 3.75 -7.18 14.57
N ARG A 106 3.22 -7.99 13.66
CA ARG A 106 3.98 -8.98 12.90
C ARG A 106 4.98 -8.33 11.95
N LEU A 107 4.58 -7.28 11.23
CA LEU A 107 5.48 -6.51 10.36
C LEU A 107 6.62 -5.85 11.16
N LEU A 108 6.31 -5.23 12.30
CA LEU A 108 7.31 -4.65 13.20
C LEU A 108 8.30 -5.70 13.73
N GLY A 109 7.83 -6.92 14.01
CA GLY A 109 8.64 -8.01 14.54
C GLY A 109 9.76 -8.49 13.62
N HIS A 110 9.73 -8.13 12.32
CA HIS A 110 10.79 -8.47 11.38
C HIS A 110 12.01 -7.54 11.44
N ASP A 111 11.90 -6.38 12.08
CA ASP A 111 12.98 -5.37 12.18
C ASP A 111 13.63 -5.04 10.83
N MET A 112 12.79 -4.82 9.81
CA MET A 112 13.23 -4.50 8.45
C MET A 112 13.04 -3.00 8.17
N PRO A 113 13.94 -2.37 7.38
CA PRO A 113 13.76 -0.98 6.96
C PRO A 113 12.49 -0.77 6.15
N ILE A 114 12.11 -1.74 5.30
CA ILE A 114 10.83 -1.78 4.59
C ILE A 114 10.30 -3.21 4.62
N VAL A 115 9.05 -3.38 5.05
CA VAL A 115 8.35 -4.67 4.98
C VAL A 115 6.88 -4.48 4.58
N SER A 116 6.43 -5.26 3.59
CA SER A 116 5.04 -5.31 3.13
C SER A 116 4.32 -6.56 3.62
N ALA A 117 3.00 -6.52 3.67
CA ALA A 117 2.17 -7.73 3.68
C ALA A 117 1.87 -8.21 2.25
N TYR A 118 1.40 -9.45 2.10
CA TYR A 118 0.93 -9.99 0.83
C TYR A 118 -0.50 -9.52 0.54
N TYR A 119 -0.72 -8.95 -0.65
CA TYR A 119 -2.05 -8.69 -1.21
C TYR A 119 -1.93 -8.60 -2.74
N GLY A 120 -3.05 -8.74 -3.46
CA GLY A 120 -3.05 -8.77 -4.92
C GLY A 120 -4.43 -8.66 -5.54
N ASP A 121 -4.47 -8.33 -6.84
CA ASP A 121 -5.70 -8.22 -7.60
C ASP A 121 -6.26 -9.62 -7.91
N ASN A 122 -7.56 -9.82 -7.69
CA ASN A 122 -8.25 -11.05 -8.09
C ASN A 122 -8.77 -10.91 -9.52
N THR A 123 -8.19 -11.66 -10.45
CA THR A 123 -8.57 -11.65 -11.87
C THR A 123 -9.34 -12.93 -12.23
N PRO A 124 -10.58 -12.83 -12.71
CA PRO A 124 -11.31 -13.97 -13.25
C PRO A 124 -10.65 -14.45 -14.55
N LEU A 125 -10.38 -15.75 -14.63
CA LEU A 125 -9.88 -16.41 -15.83
C LEU A 125 -10.78 -17.57 -16.21
N VAL A 126 -10.99 -17.75 -17.51
CA VAL A 126 -11.64 -18.93 -18.06
C VAL A 126 -10.54 -19.90 -18.50
N VAL A 127 -10.48 -21.04 -17.84
CA VAL A 127 -9.52 -22.11 -18.17
C VAL A 127 -10.25 -23.20 -18.93
N LYS A 128 -9.73 -23.56 -20.10
CA LYS A 128 -10.19 -24.71 -20.86
C LYS A 128 -9.34 -25.91 -20.50
N ASP A 129 -9.97 -26.95 -19.97
CA ASP A 129 -9.32 -28.22 -19.71
C ASP A 129 -8.90 -28.86 -21.04
N SER A 130 -7.60 -29.18 -21.18
CA SER A 130 -7.05 -29.68 -22.42
C SER A 130 -7.46 -31.12 -22.74
N GLN A 131 -7.90 -31.90 -21.74
CA GLN A 131 -8.27 -33.30 -21.90
C GLN A 131 -9.78 -33.46 -22.14
N THR A 132 -10.60 -32.74 -21.39
CA THR A 132 -12.06 -32.83 -21.42
C THR A 132 -12.72 -31.77 -22.30
N GLY A 133 -11.98 -30.72 -22.69
CA GLY A 133 -12.49 -29.58 -23.45
C GLY A 133 -13.43 -28.66 -22.67
N LYS A 134 -13.76 -29.00 -21.41
CA LYS A 134 -14.66 -28.22 -20.55
C LYS A 134 -13.99 -26.92 -20.11
N THR A 135 -14.76 -25.85 -20.10
CA THR A 135 -14.33 -24.56 -19.54
C THR A 135 -14.76 -24.46 -18.08
N ARG A 136 -13.89 -23.90 -17.25
CA ARG A 136 -14.22 -23.51 -15.88
C ARG A 136 -13.69 -22.11 -15.59
N GLN A 137 -14.40 -21.39 -14.75
CA GLN A 137 -13.92 -20.10 -14.24
C GLN A 137 -13.05 -20.34 -13.01
N VAL A 138 -11.88 -19.71 -12.97
CA VAL A 138 -10.99 -19.69 -11.81
C VAL A 138 -10.64 -18.25 -11.48
N ILE A 139 -10.34 -17.98 -10.22
CA ILE A 139 -9.82 -16.68 -9.79
C ILE A 139 -8.31 -16.80 -9.63
N LEU A 140 -7.57 -16.03 -10.43
CA LEU A 140 -6.13 -15.89 -10.28
C LEU A 140 -5.84 -14.66 -9.42
N ASN A 141 -5.18 -14.86 -8.28
CA ASN A 141 -4.64 -13.76 -7.49
C ASN A 141 -3.30 -13.32 -8.09
N ILE A 142 -3.20 -12.07 -8.51
CA ILE A 142 -1.99 -11.49 -9.09
C ILE A 142 -1.35 -10.55 -8.05
N PRO A 143 -0.28 -10.97 -7.37
CA PRO A 143 0.29 -10.20 -6.26
C PRO A 143 0.84 -8.86 -6.74
N LEU A 144 0.74 -7.85 -5.88
CA LEU A 144 1.46 -6.59 -6.05
C LEU A 144 2.87 -6.71 -5.45
N ILE A 145 3.59 -7.76 -5.84
CA ILE A 145 4.94 -8.09 -5.39
C ILE A 145 5.82 -8.29 -6.62
N TYR A 146 7.04 -7.75 -6.59
CA TYR A 146 7.99 -7.84 -7.67
C TYR A 146 9.30 -8.46 -7.18
N LEU A 147 9.70 -9.57 -7.78
CA LEU A 147 10.95 -10.26 -7.49
C LEU A 147 12.09 -9.63 -8.28
N GLN A 148 13.23 -9.42 -7.62
CA GLN A 148 14.45 -9.01 -8.29
C GLN A 148 15.04 -10.20 -9.05
N THR A 149 15.21 -10.07 -10.36
CA THR A 149 15.77 -11.14 -11.21
C THR A 149 17.26 -10.97 -11.46
N ARG A 150 17.74 -9.72 -11.46
CA ARG A 150 19.15 -9.32 -11.52
C ARG A 150 19.27 -7.85 -11.07
N PRO A 151 20.47 -7.30 -10.80
CA PRO A 151 20.62 -5.92 -10.34
C PRO A 151 19.89 -4.91 -11.24
N GLY A 152 18.95 -4.15 -10.67
CA GLY A 152 18.15 -3.14 -11.38
C GLY A 152 16.91 -3.67 -12.15
N TYR A 153 16.70 -4.99 -12.21
CA TYR A 153 15.58 -5.59 -12.94
C TYR A 153 14.66 -6.38 -12.01
N ILE A 154 13.35 -6.11 -12.14
CA ILE A 154 12.30 -6.74 -11.37
C ILE A 154 11.25 -7.35 -12.30
N LYS A 155 10.62 -8.46 -11.88
CA LYS A 155 9.45 -9.06 -12.55
C LYS A 155 8.29 -9.12 -11.57
N ARG A 156 7.04 -8.97 -12.04
CA ARG A 156 5.87 -9.23 -11.20
C ARG A 156 5.86 -10.71 -10.82
N ALA A 157 5.70 -11.01 -9.54
CA ALA A 157 5.62 -12.38 -9.04
C ALA A 157 4.30 -13.03 -9.47
N ASN A 158 4.32 -14.34 -9.67
CA ASN A 158 3.11 -15.15 -9.58
C ASN A 158 2.86 -15.53 -8.12
N ALA A 159 1.60 -15.75 -7.73
CA ALA A 159 1.26 -16.12 -6.36
C ALA A 159 2.08 -17.32 -5.84
N HIS A 160 2.22 -18.39 -6.64
CA HIS A 160 2.98 -19.59 -6.26
C HIS A 160 4.49 -19.34 -6.02
N GLU A 161 5.04 -18.23 -6.53
CA GLU A 161 6.46 -17.88 -6.32
C GLU A 161 6.71 -17.29 -4.93
N VAL A 162 5.68 -16.78 -4.26
CA VAL A 162 5.83 -15.95 -3.06
C VAL A 162 4.94 -16.38 -1.90
N LEU A 163 3.72 -16.87 -2.16
CA LEU A 163 2.73 -17.18 -1.13
C LEU A 163 3.26 -18.27 -0.18
N HIS A 164 3.03 -18.08 1.13
CA HIS A 164 3.40 -19.05 2.17
C HIS A 164 4.89 -19.39 2.27
N LYS A 165 5.77 -18.40 2.03
CA LYS A 165 7.22 -18.54 2.14
C LYS A 165 7.81 -17.79 3.35
N GLY A 166 6.98 -17.31 4.27
CA GLY A 166 7.41 -16.44 5.37
C GLY A 166 7.94 -15.10 4.87
N LEU A 167 9.00 -14.60 5.51
CA LEU A 167 9.67 -13.35 5.13
C LEU A 167 10.61 -13.59 3.94
N ILE A 168 10.38 -12.89 2.84
CA ILE A 168 11.20 -12.99 1.62
C ILE A 168 11.69 -11.60 1.20
N GLU A 169 12.96 -11.50 0.78
CA GLU A 169 13.49 -10.28 0.16
C GLU A 169 12.95 -10.14 -1.26
N ILE A 170 12.55 -8.93 -1.63
CA ILE A 170 11.92 -8.61 -2.91
C ILE A 170 12.59 -7.39 -3.57
N GLY A 171 12.23 -7.14 -4.83
CA GLY A 171 12.67 -5.97 -5.58
C GLY A 171 11.79 -4.74 -5.36
N ALA A 172 10.48 -4.95 -5.26
CA ALA A 172 9.48 -3.92 -4.95
C ALA A 172 8.16 -4.57 -4.53
N ALA A 173 7.30 -3.82 -3.86
CA ALA A 173 5.91 -4.19 -3.61
C ALA A 173 5.01 -2.97 -3.84
N GLY A 174 3.72 -3.22 -4.03
CA GLY A 174 2.72 -2.19 -3.84
C GLY A 174 2.75 -1.70 -2.39
N ILE A 175 2.46 -0.42 -2.21
CA ILE A 175 2.60 0.28 -0.92
C ILE A 175 1.32 0.24 -0.06
N GLY A 176 0.38 -0.62 -0.44
CA GLY A 176 -0.96 -0.79 0.14
C GLY A 176 -1.00 -1.20 1.60
N CYS A 177 -0.01 -1.98 2.02
CA CYS A 177 0.22 -2.35 3.41
C CYS A 177 1.73 -2.51 3.59
N MET A 178 2.42 -1.39 3.73
CA MET A 178 3.89 -1.31 3.79
C MET A 178 4.33 -0.50 5.01
N LEU A 179 5.11 -1.13 5.88
CA LEU A 179 5.77 -0.50 7.00
C LEU A 179 7.15 -0.02 6.57
N ILE A 180 7.43 1.26 6.80
CA ILE A 180 8.65 1.95 6.37
C ILE A 180 9.29 2.62 7.58
N ARG A 181 10.54 2.30 7.87
CA ARG A 181 11.30 2.88 8.97
C ARG A 181 11.71 4.32 8.65
N ARG A 182 11.79 5.16 9.68
CA ARG A 182 12.11 6.60 9.56
C ARG A 182 13.37 6.90 8.74
N ASP A 183 14.45 6.14 8.94
CA ASP A 183 15.72 6.34 8.23
C ASP A 183 15.61 6.15 6.70
N VAL A 184 14.65 5.37 6.24
CA VAL A 184 14.29 5.26 4.83
C VAL A 184 13.60 6.54 4.37
N LEU A 185 12.60 7.00 5.14
CA LEU A 185 11.83 8.22 4.83
C LEU A 185 12.72 9.46 4.78
N GLU A 186 13.77 9.55 5.61
CA GLU A 186 14.75 10.64 5.61
C GLU A 186 15.55 10.71 4.30
N LYS A 187 15.79 9.56 3.66
CA LYS A 187 16.61 9.47 2.43
C LYS A 187 15.81 9.40 1.14
N VAL A 188 14.60 8.86 1.18
CA VAL A 188 13.83 8.50 -0.02
C VAL A 188 12.49 9.25 -0.02
N PRO A 189 12.34 10.30 -0.85
CA PRO A 189 11.08 11.01 -1.02
C PRO A 189 10.11 10.25 -1.95
N PHE A 190 8.81 10.55 -1.86
CA PHE A 190 7.85 10.10 -2.85
C PHE A 190 7.90 11.03 -4.07
N ARG A 191 8.03 10.44 -5.26
CA ARG A 191 8.18 11.18 -6.52
C ARG A 191 7.32 10.59 -7.61
N LEU A 192 6.93 11.46 -8.55
CA LEU A 192 6.23 11.01 -9.74
C LEU A 192 7.16 10.12 -10.56
N ASN A 193 6.67 8.94 -10.91
CA ASN A 193 7.42 8.04 -11.77
C ASN A 193 7.37 8.57 -13.22
N PRO A 194 8.52 8.96 -13.82
CA PRO A 194 8.53 9.42 -15.21
C PRO A 194 8.29 8.29 -16.20
N GLY A 195 8.39 7.03 -15.75
CA GLY A 195 8.09 5.85 -16.53
C GLY A 195 6.62 5.44 -16.51
N LYS A 196 6.33 4.23 -16.99
CA LYS A 196 4.96 3.70 -17.08
C LYS A 196 4.35 3.26 -15.73
N GLY A 197 5.16 3.17 -14.67
CA GLY A 197 4.74 2.68 -13.35
C GLY A 197 4.02 3.72 -12.48
N PHE A 198 3.62 3.30 -11.29
CA PHE A 198 3.25 4.19 -10.19
C PHE A 198 4.48 4.50 -9.33
N ASP A 199 4.28 5.36 -8.34
CA ASP A 199 5.32 5.86 -7.44
C ASP A 199 5.85 4.80 -6.48
N ASP A 200 5.03 3.81 -6.12
CA ASP A 200 5.38 2.68 -5.24
C ASP A 200 6.61 1.90 -5.72
N VAL A 201 6.65 1.55 -7.02
CA VAL A 201 7.78 0.86 -7.64
C VAL A 201 9.01 1.77 -7.73
N LEU A 202 8.83 3.08 -7.96
CA LEU A 202 9.94 4.03 -7.98
C LEU A 202 10.55 4.17 -6.58
N PHE A 203 9.71 4.38 -5.56
CA PHE A 203 10.12 4.47 -4.16
C PHE A 203 10.92 3.23 -3.74
N CYS A 204 10.43 2.03 -4.06
CA CYS A 204 11.16 0.78 -3.78
C CYS A 204 12.53 0.75 -4.47
N LYS A 205 12.60 1.15 -5.75
CA LYS A 205 13.87 1.18 -6.49
C LYS A 205 14.86 2.17 -5.88
N GLU A 206 14.41 3.37 -5.53
CA GLU A 206 15.25 4.39 -4.89
C GLU A 206 15.72 3.95 -3.50
N ALA A 207 14.85 3.30 -2.71
CA ALA A 207 15.23 2.71 -1.43
C ALA A 207 16.30 1.61 -1.57
N LYS A 208 16.18 0.72 -2.57
CA LYS A 208 17.24 -0.27 -2.85
C LYS A 208 18.54 0.40 -3.31
N ALA A 209 18.45 1.44 -4.14
CA ALA A 209 19.63 2.20 -4.58
C ALA A 209 20.32 2.91 -3.41
N ALA A 210 19.56 3.32 -2.38
CA ALA A 210 20.07 3.85 -1.12
C ALA A 210 20.59 2.77 -0.14
N GLY A 211 20.60 1.49 -0.55
CA GLY A 211 21.15 0.38 0.24
C GLY A 211 20.17 -0.30 1.18
N TYR A 212 18.88 0.03 1.13
CA TYR A 212 17.87 -0.61 1.98
C TYR A 212 17.35 -1.93 1.38
N LYS A 213 17.11 -2.91 2.25
CA LYS A 213 16.39 -4.14 1.91
C LYS A 213 14.88 -3.87 1.90
N ILE A 214 14.17 -4.64 1.08
CA ILE A 214 12.72 -4.61 1.02
C ILE A 214 12.26 -6.05 1.14
N CYS A 215 11.39 -6.32 2.10
CA CYS A 215 10.82 -7.65 2.30
C CYS A 215 9.31 -7.65 2.18
N VAL A 216 8.73 -8.83 1.98
CA VAL A 216 7.31 -9.10 2.20
C VAL A 216 7.17 -10.26 3.17
N ASP A 217 6.27 -10.12 4.13
CA ASP A 217 5.78 -11.26 4.91
C ASP A 217 4.63 -11.91 4.12
N SER A 218 4.97 -13.01 3.46
CA SER A 218 4.06 -13.70 2.55
C SER A 218 3.03 -14.61 3.22
N ASP A 219 3.06 -14.72 4.55
CA ASP A 219 2.02 -15.40 5.33
C ASP A 219 0.94 -14.42 5.80
N VAL A 220 1.23 -13.11 5.80
CA VAL A 220 0.23 -12.06 6.07
C VAL A 220 -0.51 -11.76 4.77
N ILE A 221 -1.50 -12.60 4.47
CA ILE A 221 -2.34 -12.47 3.27
C ILE A 221 -3.55 -11.60 3.60
N LEU A 222 -3.68 -10.48 2.89
CA LEU A 222 -4.73 -9.47 3.07
C LEU A 222 -5.67 -9.41 1.87
N GLU A 223 -6.90 -8.97 2.14
CA GLU A 223 -7.90 -8.70 1.10
C GLU A 223 -7.61 -7.34 0.44
N HIS A 224 -7.70 -7.29 -0.89
CA HIS A 224 -7.62 -6.05 -1.67
C HIS A 224 -8.96 -5.76 -2.34
N ARG A 225 -9.67 -4.74 -1.86
CA ARG A 225 -11.01 -4.35 -2.30
C ARG A 225 -11.00 -3.32 -3.41
N HIS A 226 -10.58 -3.79 -4.58
CA HIS A 226 -10.41 -2.95 -5.75
C HIS A 226 -11.64 -2.07 -6.05
N ARG A 227 -11.38 -0.82 -6.45
CA ARG A 227 -12.37 0.16 -6.90
C ARG A 227 -12.07 0.56 -8.34
N ASP A 228 -13.12 0.84 -9.12
CA ASP A 228 -12.94 1.35 -10.48
C ASP A 228 -12.37 2.77 -10.43
N TRP A 229 -11.20 2.97 -11.03
CA TRP A 229 -10.49 4.26 -11.06
C TRP A 229 -10.85 5.12 -12.28
N LYS A 230 -11.87 4.75 -13.07
CA LYS A 230 -12.37 5.59 -14.16
C LYS A 230 -12.70 7.01 -13.71
N GLU A 231 -13.33 7.16 -12.54
CA GLU A 231 -13.65 8.48 -11.95
C GLU A 231 -12.41 9.29 -11.54
N MET A 232 -11.26 8.63 -11.37
CA MET A 232 -9.97 9.30 -11.14
C MET A 232 -9.23 9.62 -12.44
N GLY A 233 -9.80 9.29 -13.61
CA GLY A 233 -9.16 9.49 -14.91
C GLY A 233 -8.09 8.44 -15.26
N ILE A 234 -7.99 7.34 -14.50
CA ILE A 234 -7.04 6.26 -14.77
C ILE A 234 -7.74 5.16 -15.57
N LYS A 235 -7.27 4.91 -16.80
CA LYS A 235 -7.64 3.72 -17.60
C LYS A 235 -6.65 2.59 -17.27
N ARG A 236 -7.13 1.52 -16.64
CA ARG A 236 -6.36 0.26 -16.46
C ARG A 236 -6.46 -0.60 -17.72
#